data_AF-A0A428MU96-F1
#
_entry.id   AF-A0A428MU96-F1
#
_cell.length_a   1.000
_cell.length_b   1.000
_cell.length_c   1.000
_cell.angle_alpha   90.00
_cell.angle_beta   90.00
_cell.angle_gamma   90.00
#
_symmetry.space_group_name_H-M   'P 1'
#
loop_
_entity.id
_entity.type
_entity.pdbx_description
1 polymer ?
#
loop_
_entity_poly.entity_id
_entity_poly.type
_entity_poly.pdbx_seq_one_letter_code
_entity_poly.pdbx_strand_id
1 'polypeptide(L)' 'MNFKDFLMQEYELGEKSTRDYITRFNGIVDRGIYKGESQLTASMEVAIEKEFEKSKGHYILALKRYIEFQKKRSTN' A
#
# COMPACT_ATOMS: atom_id res chain seq x y z
N MET A 1 -6.51 1.05 15.22
CA MET A 1 -5.77 1.91 14.26
C MET A 1 -6.18 1.54 12.85
N ASN A 2 -6.66 2.50 12.05
CA ASN A 2 -6.93 2.29 10.62
C ASN A 2 -5.67 2.61 9.78
N PHE A 3 -5.69 2.32 8.46
CA PHE A 3 -4.52 2.57 7.61
C PHE A 3 -4.18 4.06 7.46
N LYS A 4 -5.19 4.95 7.48
CA LYS A 4 -5.00 6.41 7.47
C LYS A 4 -4.23 6.84 8.73
N ASP A 5 -4.68 6.42 9.90
CA ASP A 5 -4.07 6.77 11.18
C ASP A 5 -2.62 6.28 11.24
N PHE A 6 -2.38 5.03 10.81
CA PHE A 6 -1.03 4.46 10.73
C PHE A 6 -0.11 5.31 9.86
N LEU A 7 -0.55 5.70 8.67
CA LEU A 7 0.24 6.52 7.77
C LEU A 7 0.56 7.91 8.36
N MET A 8 -0.40 8.51 9.07
CA MET A 8 -0.20 9.81 9.70
C MET A 8 0.69 9.73 10.94
N GLN A 9 0.60 8.66 11.74
CA GLN A 9 1.36 8.51 12.98
C GLN A 9 2.79 8.01 12.76
N GLU A 10 2.97 7.04 11.87
CA GLU A 10 4.25 6.35 11.69
C GLU A 10 5.14 7.00 10.63
N TYR A 11 4.52 7.73 9.70
CA TYR A 11 5.24 8.41 8.61
C TYR A 11 4.98 9.92 8.59
N GLU A 12 4.32 10.46 9.62
CA GLU A 12 4.05 11.89 9.78
C GLU A 12 3.41 12.51 8.53
N LEU A 13 2.63 11.72 7.79
CA LEU A 13 2.05 12.16 6.53
C LEU A 13 0.87 13.12 6.78
N GLY A 14 0.83 14.21 6.02
CA GLY A 14 -0.36 15.06 5.96
C GLY A 14 -1.56 14.35 5.33
N GLU A 15 -2.75 14.92 5.50
CA GLU A 15 -4.00 14.31 5.01
C GLU A 15 -4.02 14.06 3.50
N LYS A 16 -3.49 15.01 2.71
CA LYS A 16 -3.42 14.90 1.25
C LYS A 16 -2.56 13.71 0.82
N SER A 17 -1.35 13.63 1.36
CA SER A 17 -0.43 12.52 1.08
C SER A 17 -1.04 11.19 1.49
N THR A 18 -1.64 11.13 2.68
CA THR A 18 -2.30 9.92 3.18
C THR A 18 -3.45 9.46 2.27
N ARG A 19 -4.26 10.40 1.79
CA ARG A 19 -5.33 10.10 0.81
C ARG A 19 -4.75 9.54 -0.47
N ASP A 20 -3.66 10.08 -0.98
CA ASP A 20 -3.04 9.56 -2.21
C ASP A 20 -2.51 8.12 -2.02
N TYR A 21 -1.96 7.80 -0.84
CA TYR A 21 -1.56 6.43 -0.50
C TYR A 21 -2.74 5.47 -0.49
N ILE A 22 -3.86 5.87 0.13
CA ILE A 22 -5.08 5.06 0.18
C ILE A 22 -5.65 4.86 -1.22
N THR A 23 -5.73 5.91 -2.04
CA THR A 23 -6.22 5.82 -3.43
C THR A 23 -5.38 4.85 -4.25
N ARG A 24 -4.04 4.92 -4.14
CA ARG A 24 -3.14 3.98 -4.84
C ARG A 24 -3.33 2.55 -4.37
N PHE A 25 -3.43 2.34 -3.06
CA PHE A 25 -3.69 1.01 -2.50
C PHE A 25 -5.02 0.43 -3.01
N ASN A 26 -6.10 1.22 -2.99
CA ASN A 26 -7.40 0.79 -3.51
C ASN A 26 -7.30 0.39 -4.99
N GLY A 27 -6.56 1.15 -5.81
CA GLY A 27 -6.31 0.78 -7.20
C GLY A 27 -5.60 -0.57 -7.38
N ILE A 28 -4.74 -0.97 -6.45
CA ILE A 28 -4.09 -2.30 -6.45
C ILE A 28 -5.10 -3.41 -6.12
N VAL A 29 -5.95 -3.17 -5.14
CA VAL A 29 -7.00 -4.11 -4.70
C VAL A 29 -8.06 -4.29 -5.78
N ASP A 30 -8.52 -3.20 -6.40
CA ASP A 30 -9.54 -3.22 -7.46
C ASP A 30 -9.05 -4.00 -8.70
N ARG A 31 -7.73 -4.04 -8.93
CA ARG A 31 -7.08 -4.83 -9.99
C ARG A 31 -6.82 -6.28 -9.59
N GLY A 32 -7.13 -6.66 -8.35
CA GLY A 32 -6.93 -8.01 -7.84
C GLY A 32 -5.46 -8.41 -7.66
N ILE A 33 -4.55 -7.43 -7.63
CA ILE A 33 -3.11 -7.67 -7.47
C ILE A 33 -2.78 -8.09 -6.04
N TYR A 34 -3.50 -7.54 -5.06
CA TYR A 34 -3.32 -7.85 -3.64
C TYR A 34 -4.56 -8.53 -3.09
N LYS A 35 -4.38 -9.65 -2.37
CA LYS A 35 -5.44 -10.51 -1.82
C LYS A 35 -5.31 -10.75 -0.32
N GLY A 36 -4.44 -10.00 0.37
CA GLY A 36 -4.22 -10.14 1.81
C GLY A 36 -2.92 -10.86 2.16
N GLU A 37 -1.96 -10.93 1.23
CA GLU A 37 -0.67 -11.55 1.47
C GLU A 37 0.12 -10.82 2.56
N SER A 38 0.91 -11.60 3.30
CA SER A 38 1.72 -11.11 4.43
C SER A 38 3.02 -10.42 3.99
N GLN A 39 3.40 -10.52 2.73
CA GLN A 39 4.60 -9.90 2.18
C GLN A 39 4.40 -9.53 0.71
N LEU A 40 5.15 -8.52 0.27
CA LEU A 40 5.18 -8.15 -1.13
C LEU A 40 5.95 -9.22 -1.91
N THR A 41 5.35 -9.74 -2.97
CA THR A 41 5.99 -10.75 -3.83
C THR A 41 6.46 -10.11 -5.13
N ALA A 42 7.44 -10.74 -5.79
CA ALA A 42 7.93 -10.28 -7.10
C ALA A 42 6.80 -10.25 -8.15
N SER A 43 5.84 -11.17 -8.07
CA SER A 43 4.68 -11.21 -8.96
C SER A 43 3.80 -9.97 -8.80
N MET A 44 3.62 -9.47 -7.58
CA MET A 44 2.90 -8.23 -7.33
C MET A 44 3.64 -7.01 -7.84
N GLU A 45 4.96 -6.96 -7.63
CA GLU A 45 5.78 -5.87 -8.15
C GLU A 45 5.63 -5.82 -9.68
N VAL A 46 5.85 -6.93 -10.38
CA VAL A 46 5.68 -7.01 -11.84
C VAL A 46 4.26 -6.61 -12.29
N ALA A 47 3.23 -7.06 -11.58
CA ALA A 47 1.85 -6.67 -11.91
C ALA A 47 1.62 -5.16 -11.74
N ILE A 48 2.14 -4.56 -10.67
CA ILE A 48 2.08 -3.11 -10.44
C ILE A 48 2.89 -2.34 -11.49
N GLU A 49 4.08 -2.84 -11.85
CA GLU A 49 4.91 -2.20 -12.88
C GLU A 49 4.19 -2.18 -14.24
N LYS A 50 3.46 -3.25 -14.56
CA LYS A 50 2.70 -3.38 -15.81
C LYS A 50 1.44 -2.51 -15.82
N GLU A 51 0.67 -2.49 -14.73
CA GLU A 51 -0.60 -1.75 -14.65
C GLU A 51 -0.39 -0.24 -14.42
N PHE A 52 0.67 0.14 -13.70
CA PHE A 52 0.91 1.52 -13.25
C PHE A 52 2.28 2.06 -13.68
N GLU A 53 2.71 1.78 -14.91
CA GLU A 53 4.05 2.05 -15.44
C GLU A 53 4.63 3.43 -15.06
N LYS A 54 3.84 4.52 -15.23
CA LYS A 54 4.28 5.89 -14.95
C LYS A 54 4.49 6.22 -13.46
N SER A 55 3.92 5.42 -12.56
CA SER A 55 3.88 5.71 -11.12
C SER A 55 4.13 4.47 -10.26
N LYS A 56 4.71 3.42 -10.85
CA LYS A 56 4.93 2.11 -10.24
C LYS A 56 5.59 2.18 -8.87
N GLY A 57 6.60 3.05 -8.71
CA GLY A 57 7.28 3.25 -7.43
C GLY A 57 6.34 3.70 -6.31
N HIS A 58 5.38 4.58 -6.60
CA HIS A 58 4.41 5.05 -5.62
C HIS A 58 3.39 3.96 -5.25
N TYR A 59 2.97 3.15 -6.22
CA TYR A 59 2.05 2.03 -5.98
C TYR A 59 2.72 0.90 -5.19
N ILE A 60 3.96 0.54 -5.54
CA ILE A 60 4.77 -0.44 -4.80
C ILE A 60 4.94 0.04 -3.35
N LEU A 61 5.31 1.31 -3.15
CA LEU A 61 5.48 1.87 -1.81
C LEU A 61 4.19 1.87 -1.01
N ALA A 62 3.05 2.23 -1.63
CA ALA A 62 1.76 2.19 -0.97
C ALA A 62 1.40 0.77 -0.50
N LEU A 63 1.65 -0.24 -1.32
CA LEU A 63 1.43 -1.64 -0.94
C LEU A 63 2.37 -2.10 0.17
N LYS A 64 3.66 -1.74 0.12
CA LYS A 64 4.64 -2.03 1.19
C LYS A 64 4.15 -1.49 2.54
N ARG A 65 3.73 -0.22 2.58
CA ARG A 65 3.21 0.42 3.81
C ARG A 65 1.93 -0.24 4.32
N TYR A 66 1.05 -0.68 3.42
CA TYR A 66 -0.15 -1.40 3.82
C TYR A 66 0.17 -2.77 4.45
N ILE A 67 1.13 -3.50 3.88
CA ILE A 67 1.57 -4.78 4.43
C ILE A 67 2.24 -4.59 5.80
N GLU A 68 3.05 -3.54 5.97
CA GLU A 68 3.63 -3.17 7.27
C GLU A 68 2.55 -2.86 8.31
N PHE A 69 1.51 -2.13 7.91
CA PHE A 69 0.34 -1.87 8.76
C PHE A 69 -0.35 -3.16 9.20
N GLN A 70 -0.59 -4.09 8.26
CA GLN A 70 -1.20 -5.39 8.58
C GLN A 70 -0.34 -6.18 9.55
N LYS A 71 0.98 -6.21 9.36
CA LYS A 71 1.91 -6.86 10.30
C LYS A 71 1.82 -6.24 11.69
N LYS A 72 1.89 -4.91 11.81
CA LYS A 72 1.78 -4.23 13.11
C LYS A 72 0.45 -4.50 13.82
N ARG A 73 -0.64 -4.67 13.06
CA ARG A 73 -1.95 -5.03 13.61
C ARG A 73 -2.08 -6.49 14.02
N SER A 74 -1.33 -7.40 13.42
CA SER A 74 -1.35 -8.81 13.79
C SER A 74 -0.42 -9.15 14.95
N THR A 75 0.57 -8.30 15.24
CA THR A 75 1.54 -8.48 16.33
C THR A 75 1.10 -7.85 17.66
N ASN A 76 0.02 -7.07 17.68
CA ASN A 76 -0.60 -6.49 18.89
C ASN A 76 -2.01 -7.03 19.08
#